data_AF-A0A8S3WWK6-F1
#
_entry.id   AF-A0A8S3WWK6-F1
#
_cell.length_a   1.000
_cell.length_b   1.000
_cell.length_c   1.000
_cell.angle_alpha   90.00
_cell.angle_beta   90.00
_cell.angle_gamma   90.00
#
_symmetry.space_group_name_H-M   'P 1'
#
loop_
_entity.id
_entity.type
_entity.pdbx_description
1 polymer ?
#
loop_
_entity_poly.entity_id
_entity_poly.type
_entity_poly.pdbx_seq_one_letter_code
_entity_poly.pdbx_strand_id
1 'polypeptide(L)'
;MISIKDSMKVSAKPYIVKVQSKTKGPLMPCYQSRLPIADAKYIDLMKLCKDKVIPAPFHHEYSIIPKATNAKDTLPELDIEDDQ
;
A
#
# COMPACT_ATOMS: atom_id res chain seq x y z
N MET A 1 15.36 10.04 -12.49
CA MET A 1 16.39 11.11 -12.47
C MET A 1 15.73 12.31 -11.81
N ILE A 2 16.16 12.71 -10.61
CA ILE A 2 15.53 13.82 -9.89
C ILE A 2 16.61 14.89 -9.68
N SER A 3 16.39 16.09 -10.24
CA SER A 3 17.23 17.25 -10.04
C SER A 3 16.51 18.18 -9.06
N ILE A 4 17.07 18.35 -7.86
CA ILE A 4 16.54 19.24 -6.83
C ILE A 4 17.41 20.50 -6.85
N LYS A 5 16.78 21.65 -7.09
CA LYS A 5 17.42 22.96 -6.98
C LYS A 5 17.12 23.52 -5.60
N ASP A 6 18.05 23.37 -4.67
CA ASP A 6 18.04 24.21 -3.47
C ASP A 6 18.92 25.43 -3.73
N SER A 7 18.32 26.60 -3.96
CA SER A 7 18.89 27.84 -3.45
C SER A 7 18.03 29.08 -3.68
N MET A 8 17.92 29.90 -2.64
CA MET A 8 17.59 31.33 -2.73
C MET A 8 18.76 32.22 -3.20
N LYS A 9 19.78 31.71 -3.91
CA LYS A 9 20.78 32.55 -4.62
C LYS A 9 21.21 31.96 -5.97
N VAL A 10 21.26 32.84 -6.98
CA VAL A 10 21.38 32.57 -8.44
C VAL A 10 22.77 32.09 -8.89
N SER A 11 23.71 31.85 -7.98
CA SER A 11 25.11 31.48 -8.30
C SER A 11 25.61 30.31 -7.44
N ALA A 12 24.84 29.24 -7.34
CA ALA A 12 25.29 28.00 -6.71
C ALA A 12 25.89 27.06 -7.78
N LYS A 13 27.13 26.60 -7.58
CA LYS A 13 27.76 25.59 -8.44
C LYS A 13 27.04 24.25 -8.25
N PRO A 14 26.63 23.54 -9.33
CA PRO A 14 25.99 22.25 -9.20
C PRO A 14 26.98 21.23 -8.63
N TYR A 15 26.53 20.44 -7.64
CA TYR A 15 27.30 19.31 -7.13
C TYR A 15 26.53 18.01 -7.37
N ILE A 16 27.26 16.94 -7.68
CA ILE A 16 26.68 15.64 -7.98
C ILE A 16 26.52 14.86 -6.68
N VAL A 17 25.29 14.63 -6.25
CA VAL A 17 24.97 13.72 -5.16
C VAL A 17 24.89 12.30 -5.71
N LYS A 18 25.79 11.41 -5.29
CA LYS A 18 25.68 9.98 -5.54
C LYS A 18 24.74 9.36 -4.49
N VAL A 19 23.46 9.23 -4.85
CA VAL A 19 22.50 8.48 -4.04
C VAL A 19 22.79 6.98 -4.19
N GLN A 20 23.39 6.37 -3.17
CA GLN A 20 23.51 4.91 -3.09
C GLN A 20 22.24 4.35 -2.43
N SER A 21 21.33 3.80 -3.23
CA SER A 21 20.28 2.95 -2.68
C SER A 21 20.93 1.64 -2.24
N LYS A 22 20.94 1.35 -0.93
CA LYS A 22 21.09 -0.04 -0.48
C LYS A 22 19.88 -0.78 -1.00
N THR A 23 20.04 -1.54 -2.09
CA THR A 23 19.04 -2.49 -2.55
C THR A 23 18.93 -3.55 -1.48
N LYS A 24 18.07 -3.33 -0.48
CA LYS A 24 17.54 -4.44 0.32
C LYS A 24 16.99 -5.44 -0.69
N GLY A 25 17.38 -6.70 -0.55
CA GLY A 25 16.88 -7.77 -1.41
C GLY A 25 15.35 -7.81 -1.44
N PRO A 26 14.74 -8.67 -2.26
CA PRO A 26 13.29 -8.77 -2.34
C PRO A 26 12.69 -8.87 -0.94
N LEU A 27 11.74 -7.97 -0.64
CA LEU A 27 11.04 -7.99 0.64
C LEU A 27 10.30 -9.31 0.76
N MET A 28 10.50 -10.02 1.87
CA MET A 28 9.72 -11.21 2.13
C MET A 28 8.28 -10.81 2.51
N PRO A 29 7.25 -11.52 1.99
CA PRO A 29 5.88 -11.30 2.41
C PRO A 29 5.74 -11.48 3.92
N CYS A 30 5.06 -10.54 4.59
CA CYS A 30 4.72 -10.67 6.01
C CYS A 30 3.60 -11.70 6.24
N TYR A 31 2.85 -12.05 5.19
CA TYR A 31 1.75 -13.00 5.24
C TYR A 31 2.05 -14.19 4.33
N GLN A 32 1.71 -15.38 4.81
CA GLN A 32 1.86 -16.64 4.05
C GLN A 32 0.77 -16.82 2.99
N SER A 33 -0.37 -16.15 3.16
CA SER A 33 -1.53 -16.23 2.29
C SER A 33 -2.23 -14.88 2.20
N ARG A 34 -3.10 -14.73 1.18
CA ARG A 34 -3.95 -13.55 1.05
C ARG A 34 -5.09 -13.62 2.07
N LEU A 35 -5.28 -12.55 2.82
CA LEU A 35 -6.39 -12.43 3.75
C LEU A 35 -7.69 -12.18 2.98
N PRO A 36 -8.77 -12.93 3.25
CA PRO A 36 -10.07 -12.67 2.65
C PRO A 36 -10.70 -11.40 3.25
N ILE A 37 -11.49 -10.70 2.44
CA ILE A 37 -12.32 -9.58 2.89
C ILE A 37 -13.79 -10.01 3.00
N ALA A 38 -14.58 -9.22 3.74
CA ALA A 38 -16.02 -9.45 3.83
C ALA A 38 -16.69 -9.27 2.45
N ASP A 39 -17.74 -10.06 2.18
CA ASP A 39 -18.47 -10.01 0.90
C ASP A 39 -19.01 -8.60 0.59
N ALA A 40 -19.50 -7.88 1.60
CA ALA A 40 -19.97 -6.51 1.46
C ALA A 40 -18.87 -5.56 0.95
N LYS A 41 -17.66 -5.67 1.49
CA LYS A 41 -16.51 -4.86 1.05
C LYS A 41 -16.10 -5.16 -0.37
N TYR A 42 -16.13 -6.44 -0.77
CA TYR A 42 -15.86 -6.83 -2.14
C TYR A 42 -16.86 -6.20 -3.11
N ILE A 43 -18.15 -6.20 -2.77
CA ILE A 43 -19.21 -5.57 -3.59
C ILE A 43 -18.97 -4.07 -3.75
N ASP A 44 -18.68 -3.37 -2.65
CA ASP A 44 -18.39 -1.94 -2.68
C ASP A 44 -17.18 -1.63 -3.57
N LEU A 45 -16.12 -2.45 -3.46
CA LEU A 45 -14.91 -2.30 -4.27
C LEU A 45 -15.17 -2.50 -5.76
N MET A 46 -15.99 -3.49 -6.13
CA MET A 46 -16.38 -3.71 -7.53
C MET A 46 -17.24 -2.56 -8.07
N LYS A 47 -18.09 -1.97 -7.22
CA LYS A 47 -18.84 -0.77 -7.57
C LYS A 47 -17.92 0.42 -7.86
N LEU A 48 -16.90 0.65 -7.03
CA LEU A 48 -15.90 1.69 -7.25
C LEU A 48 -15.10 1.49 -8.55
N CYS A 49 -14.80 0.24 -8.92
CA CYS A 49 -14.20 -0.09 -10.22
C CYS A 49 -15.16 0.25 -11.37
N LYS A 50 -16.44 -0.15 -11.26
CA LYS A 50 -17.48 0.10 -12.27
C LYS A 50 -17.74 1.59 -12.49
N ASP A 51 -17.82 2.35 -11.40
CA ASP A 51 -18.08 3.79 -11.41
C ASP A 51 -16.84 4.61 -11.83
N LYS A 52 -15.73 3.92 -12.18
CA LYS A 52 -14.44 4.51 -12.60
C LYS A 52 -13.82 5.44 -11.55
N VAL A 53 -14.22 5.31 -10.28
CA VAL A 53 -13.56 5.96 -9.14
C VAL A 53 -12.17 5.38 -8.96
N ILE A 54 -12.05 4.05 -9.11
CA ILE A 54 -10.76 3.36 -9.16
C ILE A 54 -10.27 3.29 -10.62
N PRO A 55 -9.02 3.68 -10.91
CA PRO A 55 -8.45 3.57 -12.25
C PRO A 55 -8.38 2.12 -12.77
N ALA A 56 -8.63 1.94 -14.07
CA ALA A 56 -8.63 0.64 -14.76
C ALA A 56 -7.38 -0.24 -14.52
N PRO A 57 -6.15 0.30 -14.44
CA PRO A 57 -4.96 -0.51 -14.16
C PRO A 57 -5.05 -1.34 -12.87
N PHE A 58 -5.82 -0.89 -11.88
CA PHE A 58 -5.92 -1.55 -10.58
C PHE A 58 -7.13 -2.50 -10.47
N HIS A 59 -8.02 -2.53 -11.47
CA HIS A 59 -9.24 -3.34 -11.40
C HIS A 59 -8.94 -4.82 -11.22
N HIS A 60 -7.90 -5.32 -11.91
CA HIS A 60 -7.50 -6.71 -11.82
C HIS A 60 -7.10 -7.08 -10.38
N GLU A 61 -6.28 -6.25 -9.73
CA GLU A 61 -5.79 -6.48 -8.36
C GLU A 61 -6.93 -6.64 -7.37
N TYR A 62 -7.97 -5.82 -7.50
CA TYR A 62 -9.15 -5.86 -6.65
C TYR A 62 -10.09 -7.04 -6.98
N SER A 63 -10.19 -7.44 -8.24
CA SER A 63 -11.05 -8.56 -8.67
C SER A 63 -10.58 -9.94 -8.18
N ILE A 64 -9.29 -10.08 -7.86
CA ILE A 64 -8.68 -11.34 -7.43
C ILE A 64 -8.49 -11.43 -5.90
N ILE A 65 -9.07 -10.50 -5.14
CA ILE A 65 -9.03 -10.54 -3.67
C ILE A 65 -9.97 -11.66 -3.19
N PRO A 66 -9.50 -12.58 -2.32
CA PRO A 66 -10.37 -13.58 -1.72
C PRO A 66 -11.49 -12.95 -0.90
N LYS A 67 -12.67 -13.55 -0.89
CA LYS A 67 -13.82 -13.10 -0.11
C LYS A 67 -14.35 -14.22 0.77
N ALA A 68 -14.82 -13.88 1.96
CA ALA A 68 -15.44 -14.83 2.87
C ALA A 68 -16.58 -14.16 3.63
N THR A 69 -17.70 -14.87 3.74
CA THR A 69 -18.94 -14.37 4.38
C THR A 69 -18.75 -14.05 5.86
N ASN A 70 -17.85 -14.78 6.54
CA ASN A 70 -17.56 -14.62 7.96
C ASN A 70 -16.23 -13.90 8.23
N ALA A 71 -15.65 -13.20 7.24
CA ALA A 71 -14.45 -12.41 7.47
C ALA A 71 -14.79 -11.22 8.40
N LYS A 72 -14.31 -11.25 9.64
CA LYS A 72 -14.41 -10.11 10.55
C LYS A 72 -13.51 -8.98 10.06
N ASP A 73 -14.12 -7.83 9.77
CA ASP A 73 -13.44 -6.59 9.38
C ASP A 73 -12.98 -5.81 10.63
N THR A 74 -12.40 -6.53 11.58
CA THR A 74 -11.93 -5.97 12.85
C THR A 74 -10.56 -6.55 13.14
N LEU A 75 -9.63 -5.70 13.55
CA LEU A 75 -8.41 -6.19 14.19
C LEU A 75 -8.81 -7.00 15.43
N PRO A 76 -8.11 -8.10 15.74
CA PRO A 76 -8.29 -8.76 17.03
C PRO A 76 -8.01 -7.73 18.13
N GLU A 77 -8.90 -7.66 19.11
CA GLU A 77 -8.65 -6.89 20.33
C GLU A 77 -7.36 -7.41 20.96
N LEU A 78 -6.36 -6.54 21.09
CA LEU A 78 -5.17 -6.80 21.87
C LEU A 78 -5.48 -6.33 23.30
N ASP A 79 -6.43 -7.00 23.97
CA ASP A 79 -6.55 -6.89 25.42
C ASP A 79 -5.37 -7.64 26.03
N ILE A 80 -4.18 -7.07 25.89
CA ILE A 80 -3.09 -7.30 26.81
C ILE A 80 -3.48 -6.45 28.02
N GLU A 81 -4.19 -7.05 28.97
CA GLU A 81 -4.17 -6.52 30.32
C GLU A 81 -2.69 -6.44 30.71
N ASP A 82 -2.15 -5.24 30.91
CA ASP A 82 -0.84 -5.09 31.54
C ASP A 82 -0.94 -5.81 32.88
N ASP A 83 -0.27 -6.96 33.02
CA ASP A 83 -0.14 -7.67 34.29
C ASP A 83 0.33 -6.65 35.34
N GLN A 84 -0.48 -6.48 36.39
CA GLN A 84 -0.35 -5.46 37.44
C GLN A 84 1.03 -5.40 38.11
#